data_AF-A0A7V0VFX6-F1
#
_entry.id   AF-A0A7V0VFX6-F1
#
_cell.length_a   1.000
_cell.length_b   1.000
_cell.length_c   1.000
_cell.angle_alpha   90.00
_cell.angle_beta   90.00
_cell.angle_gamma   90.00
#
_symmetry.space_group_name_H-M   'P 1'
#
loop_
_entity.id
_entity.type
_entity.pdbx_description
1 polymer ?
#
loop_
_entity_poly.entity_id
_entity_poly.type
_entity_poly.pdbx_seq_one_letter_code
_entity_poly.pdbx_strand_id
1 'polypeptide(L)'
;MAGLSEHIWWLILAGSIVIFLLVGLIIVSIIISNKKLLRLQQERIDEIKKSEEMYADLFNNVSDLVYIHQFDGKILKINEAVEKLLGYKVEEIIGQSFQK
;
A
#
# COMPACT_ATOMS: atom_id res chain seq x y z
N MET A 1 67.26 2.29 0.65
CA MET A 1 65.95 2.96 0.53
C MET A 1 64.91 2.18 -0.29
N ALA A 2 65.14 0.90 -0.65
CA ALA A 2 64.22 0.11 -1.49
C ALA A 2 63.18 -0.73 -0.72
N GLY A 3 63.33 -0.92 0.60
CA GLY A 3 62.41 -1.77 1.38
C GLY A 3 61.10 -1.08 1.77
N LEU A 4 61.08 0.26 1.89
CA LEU A 4 59.90 0.97 2.38
C LEU A 4 58.77 1.06 1.33
N SER A 5 59.10 1.05 0.03
CA SER A 5 58.14 1.14 -1.07
C SER A 5 57.33 -0.13 -1.29
N GLU A 6 57.92 -1.31 -1.04
CA GLU A 6 57.24 -2.60 -1.21
C GLU A 6 56.11 -2.80 -0.18
N HIS A 7 56.28 -2.29 1.04
CA HIS A 7 55.27 -2.42 2.10
C HIS A 7 54.01 -1.56 1.86
N ILE A 8 54.14 -0.42 1.18
CA ILE A 8 53.02 0.49 0.92
C ILE A 8 51.97 -0.16 0.01
N TRP A 9 52.41 -0.92 -1.01
CA TRP A 9 51.51 -1.60 -1.93
C TRP A 9 50.66 -2.68 -1.25
N TRP A 10 51.22 -3.43 -0.31
CA TRP A 10 50.46 -4.41 0.48
C TRP A 10 49.39 -3.77 1.36
N LEU A 11 49.67 -2.59 1.94
CA LEU A 11 48.69 -1.84 2.73
C LEU A 11 47.52 -1.34 1.87
N ILE A 12 47.80 -0.82 0.67
CA ILE A 12 46.78 -0.35 -0.28
C ILE A 12 45.92 -1.52 -0.78
N LEU A 13 46.55 -2.66 -1.09
CA LEU A 13 45.85 -3.85 -1.54
C LEU A 13 44.92 -4.39 -0.45
N ALA A 14 45.43 -4.52 0.80
CA ALA A 14 44.63 -4.94 1.94
C ALA A 14 43.45 -3.97 2.19
N GLY A 15 43.67 -2.66 2.12
CA GLY A 15 42.62 -1.66 2.26
C GLY A 15 41.53 -1.75 1.17
N SER A 16 41.94 -1.96 -0.09
CA SER A 16 41.01 -2.12 -1.21
C SER A 16 40.11 -3.34 -1.06
N ILE A 17 40.65 -4.45 -0.57
CA ILE A 17 39.89 -5.67 -0.29
C ILE A 17 38.85 -5.41 0.81
N VAL A 18 39.24 -4.73 1.89
CA VAL A 18 38.32 -4.40 2.99
C VAL A 18 37.19 -3.50 2.50
N ILE A 19 37.50 -2.45 1.72
CA ILE A 19 36.50 -1.56 1.15
C ILE A 19 35.54 -2.33 0.24
N PHE A 20 36.06 -3.20 -0.62
CA PHE A 20 35.24 -4.01 -1.52
C PHE A 20 34.29 -4.94 -0.75
N LEU A 21 34.77 -5.59 0.32
CA LEU A 21 33.93 -6.43 1.19
C LEU A 21 32.84 -5.61 1.88
N LEU A 22 33.18 -4.43 2.42
CA LEU A 22 32.20 -3.55 3.06
C LEU A 22 31.12 -3.08 2.08
N VAL A 23 31.52 -2.67 0.87
CA VAL A 23 30.59 -2.27 -0.19
C VAL A 23 29.68 -3.43 -0.57
N GLY A 24 30.22 -4.65 -0.72
CA GLY A 24 29.43 -5.85 -0.97
C GLY A 24 28.38 -6.11 0.10
N LEU A 25 28.76 -6.00 1.38
CA LEU A 25 27.83 -6.16 2.51
C LEU A 25 26.72 -5.10 2.50
N ILE A 26 27.06 -3.84 2.21
CA ILE A 26 26.08 -2.75 2.09
C ILE A 26 25.09 -3.04 0.95
N ILE A 27 25.57 -3.43 -0.23
CA ILE A 27 24.73 -3.76 -1.38
C ILE A 27 23.74 -4.89 -1.04
N VAL A 28 24.23 -5.98 -0.42
CA VAL A 28 23.39 -7.11 -0.01
C VAL A 28 22.33 -6.66 1.00
N SER A 29 22.71 -5.84 1.98
CA SER A 29 21.78 -5.29 2.98
C SER A 29 20.67 -4.44 2.33
N ILE A 30 21.02 -3.59 1.35
CA ILE A 30 20.08 -2.77 0.60
C ILE A 30 19.10 -3.65 -0.19
N ILE A 31 19.58 -4.69 -0.89
CA ILE A 31 18.73 -5.59 -1.67
C ILE A 31 17.71 -6.30 -0.78
N ILE A 32 18.15 -6.80 0.38
CA ILE A 32 17.27 -7.47 1.34
C ILE A 32 16.21 -6.50 1.87
N SER A 33 16.63 -5.29 2.24
CA SER A 33 15.74 -4.24 2.76
C SER A 33 14.69 -3.82 1.73
N ASN A 34 15.09 -3.61 0.48
CA ASN A 34 14.19 -3.25 -0.61
C ASN A 34 13.17 -4.35 -0.89
N LYS A 35 13.60 -5.63 -0.94
CA LYS A 35 12.68 -6.76 -1.10
C LYS A 35 11.67 -6.86 0.04
N LYS A 36 12.11 -6.65 1.28
CA LYS A 36 11.23 -6.64 2.45
C LYS A 36 10.20 -5.51 2.37
N LEU A 37 10.64 -4.31 1.97
CA LEU A 37 9.76 -3.16 1.83
C LEU A 37 8.67 -3.41 0.77
N LEU A 38 9.04 -3.98 -0.37
CA LEU A 38 8.07 -4.32 -1.43
C LEU A 38 7.02 -5.34 -0.96
N ARG A 39 7.43 -6.37 -0.20
CA ARG A 39 6.50 -7.35 0.38
C ARG A 39 5.52 -6.69 1.34
N LEU A 40 6.01 -5.85 2.25
CA LEU A 40 5.17 -5.11 3.20
C LEU A 40 4.21 -4.13 2.51
N GLN A 41 4.60 -3.56 1.38
CA GLN A 41 3.70 -2.73 0.58
C GLN A 41 2.61 -3.58 -0.08
N GLN A 42 2.97 -4.72 -0.65
CA GLN A 42 2.00 -5.62 -1.27
C GLN A 42 0.99 -6.15 -0.24
N GLU A 43 1.47 -6.62 0.91
CA GLU A 43 0.62 -7.10 2.01
C GLU A 43 -0.37 -6.02 2.46
N ARG A 44 0.07 -4.76 2.61
CA ARG A 44 -0.82 -3.64 2.94
C ARG A 44 -1.86 -3.35 1.86
N ILE A 45 -1.48 -3.43 0.59
CA ILE A 45 -2.42 -3.24 -0.53
C ILE A 45 -3.47 -4.36 -0.52
N ASP A 46 -3.04 -5.60 -0.31
CA ASP A 46 -3.93 -6.76 -0.28
C ASP A 46 -4.87 -6.71 0.94
N GLU A 47 -4.38 -6.29 2.11
CA GLU A 47 -5.20 -6.05 3.29
C GLU A 47 -6.25 -4.95 3.06
N ILE A 48 -5.86 -3.83 2.46
CA ILE A 48 -6.79 -2.74 2.11
C ILE A 48 -7.86 -3.28 1.17
N LYS A 49 -7.48 -3.93 0.07
CA LYS A 49 -8.44 -4.49 -0.90
C LYS A 49 -9.39 -5.48 -0.24
N LYS A 50 -8.89 -6.40 0.57
CA LYS A 50 -9.72 -7.37 1.28
C LYS A 50 -10.69 -6.69 2.25
N SER A 51 -10.25 -5.61 2.91
CA SER A 51 -11.12 -4.83 3.79
C SER A 51 -12.18 -4.05 3.02
N GLU A 52 -11.85 -3.52 1.83
CA GLU A 52 -12.77 -2.82 0.95
C GLU A 52 -13.82 -3.77 0.35
N GLU A 53 -13.40 -4.95 -0.10
CA GLU A 53 -14.29 -6.02 -0.57
C GLU A 53 -15.24 -6.46 0.54
N MET A 54 -14.71 -6.74 1.75
CA MET A 54 -15.55 -7.12 2.89
C MET A 54 -16.51 -6.00 3.30
N TYR A 55 -16.08 -4.73 3.25
CA TYR A 55 -16.96 -3.59 3.49
C TYR A 55 -18.07 -3.51 2.43
N ALA A 56 -17.74 -3.65 1.15
CA ALA A 56 -18.71 -3.61 0.06
C ALA A 56 -19.73 -4.75 0.18
N ASP A 57 -19.25 -5.97 0.46
CA ASP A 57 -20.09 -7.14 0.68
C ASP A 57 -21.03 -6.94 1.86
N LEU A 58 -20.53 -6.46 3.00
CA LEU A 58 -21.37 -6.19 4.16
C LEU A 58 -22.39 -5.10 3.87
N PHE A 59 -21.96 -4.00 3.24
CA PHE A 59 -22.82 -2.87 2.90
C PHE A 59 -23.96 -3.29 1.95
N ASN A 60 -23.66 -4.08 0.92
CA ASN A 60 -24.63 -4.52 -0.10
C ASN A 60 -25.51 -5.70 0.34
N ASN A 61 -25.03 -6.58 1.23
CA ASN A 61 -25.81 -7.73 1.71
C ASN A 61 -26.74 -7.40 2.88
N VAL A 62 -26.59 -6.25 3.54
CA VAL A 62 -27.56 -5.80 4.54
C VAL A 62 -28.92 -5.61 3.87
N SER A 63 -29.95 -6.23 4.45
CA SER A 63 -31.32 -6.19 3.91
C SER A 63 -32.00 -4.82 4.08
N ASP A 64 -31.59 -4.05 5.10
CA ASP A 64 -32.07 -2.69 5.31
C ASP A 64 -31.40 -1.71 4.35
N LEU A 65 -32.10 -0.61 4.06
CA LEU A 65 -31.55 0.47 3.25
C LEU A 65 -30.53 1.26 4.06
N VAL A 66 -29.27 1.25 3.60
CA VAL A 66 -28.16 1.96 4.22
C VAL A 66 -27.60 2.98 3.23
N TYR A 67 -27.50 4.23 3.66
CA TYR A 67 -26.95 5.31 2.85
C TYR A 67 -26.04 6.24 3.67
N ILE A 68 -25.11 6.86 2.96
CA ILE A 68 -24.21 7.88 3.48
C ILE A 68 -24.56 9.18 2.77
N HIS A 69 -24.70 10.27 3.50
CA HIS A 69 -25.01 11.59 2.94
C HIS A 69 -24.09 12.67 3.50
N GLN A 70 -23.97 13.77 2.76
CA GLN A 70 -23.32 15.00 3.21
C GLN A 70 -24.22 15.79 4.17
N PHE A 71 -23.65 16.78 4.86
CA PHE A 71 -24.40 17.63 5.79
C PHE A 71 -25.56 18.40 5.16
N ASP A 72 -25.54 18.62 3.84
CA ASP A 72 -26.60 19.27 3.06
C ASP A 72 -27.69 18.29 2.57
N GLY A 73 -27.64 17.03 3.00
CA GLY A 73 -28.58 15.98 2.62
C GLY A 73 -28.25 15.26 1.31
N LYS A 74 -27.15 15.62 0.62
CA LYS A 74 -26.77 14.95 -0.63
C LYS A 74 -26.29 13.52 -0.38
N ILE A 75 -26.92 12.54 -1.01
CA ILE A 75 -26.56 11.12 -0.91
C ILE A 75 -25.23 10.88 -1.65
N LEU A 76 -24.25 10.35 -0.93
CA LEU A 76 -22.93 9.97 -1.44
C LEU A 76 -22.87 8.51 -1.85
N LYS A 77 -23.50 7.64 -1.06
CA LYS A 77 -23.55 6.18 -1.29
C LYS A 77 -24.86 5.64 -0.76
N ILE A 78 -25.36 4.60 -1.42
CA ILE A 78 -26.51 3.81 -0.99
C ILE A 78 -26.27 2.36 -1.38
N ASN A 79 -26.71 1.40 -0.56
CA ASN A 79 -26.53 -0.02 -0.82
C ASN A 79 -27.56 -0.57 -1.81
N GLU A 80 -27.28 -1.74 -2.38
CA GLU A 80 -28.15 -2.44 -3.34
C GLU A 80 -29.54 -2.79 -2.80
N ALA A 81 -29.77 -2.70 -1.47
CA ALA A 81 -31.10 -2.84 -0.90
C ALA A 81 -32.10 -1.83 -1.47
N VAL A 82 -31.66 -0.67 -1.96
CA VAL A 82 -32.53 0.31 -2.63
C VAL A 82 -33.23 -0.26 -3.86
N GLU A 83 -32.54 -1.08 -4.64
CA GLU A 83 -33.11 -1.72 -5.82
C GLU A 83 -34.19 -2.73 -5.42
N LYS A 84 -33.94 -3.50 -4.35
CA LYS A 84 -34.83 -4.55 -3.88
C LYS A 84 -36.06 -3.99 -3.15
N LEU A 85 -35.88 -2.95 -2.35
CA LEU A 85 -36.92 -2.38 -1.49
C LEU A 85 -37.73 -1.28 -2.17
N LEU A 86 -37.08 -0.44 -2.98
CA LEU A 86 -37.70 0.75 -3.58
C LEU A 86 -37.77 0.68 -5.11
N GLY A 87 -37.06 -0.24 -5.76
CA GLY A 87 -37.08 -0.41 -7.22
C GLY A 87 -36.26 0.60 -8.01
N TYR A 88 -35.52 1.49 -7.32
CA TYR A 88 -34.60 2.44 -7.95
C TYR A 88 -33.20 1.89 -8.03
N LYS A 89 -32.47 2.19 -9.11
CA LYS A 89 -31.05 1.88 -9.22
C LYS A 89 -30.21 2.78 -8.31
N VAL A 90 -29.08 2.25 -7.86
CA VAL A 90 -28.12 3.00 -7.03
C VAL A 90 -27.71 4.31 -7.70
N GLU A 91 -27.46 4.31 -9.01
CA GLU A 91 -27.00 5.49 -9.75
C GLU A 91 -28.07 6.58 -9.87
N GLU A 92 -29.35 6.22 -9.77
CA GLU A 92 -30.45 7.19 -9.85
C GLU A 92 -30.58 8.01 -8.56
N ILE A 93 -30.10 7.45 -7.44
CA ILE A 93 -30.22 8.03 -6.09
C ILE A 93 -28.95 8.76 -5.69
N ILE A 94 -27.77 8.32 -6.14
CA ILE A 94 -26.51 8.99 -5.83
C ILE A 94 -26.55 10.44 -6.34
N GLY A 95 -26.19 11.37 -5.45
CA GLY A 95 -26.16 12.81 -5.74
C GLY A 95 -27.48 13.54 -5.57
N GLN A 96 -28.58 12.84 -5.30
CA GLN A 96 -29.85 13.46 -4.92
C GLN A 96 -29.80 13.95 -3.46
N SER A 97 -30.57 14.98 -3.13
CA SER A 97 -30.78 15.41 -1.74
C SER A 97 -32.14 14.97 -1.23
N PHE A 98 -32.20 14.49 0.00
CA PHE A 98 -33.47 14.18 0.68
C PHE A 98 -34.00 15.35 1.52
N GLN A 99 -33.18 16.38 1.75
CA GLN A 99 -33.66 17.63 2.33
C GLN A 99 -34.11 18.55 1.20
N LYS A 100 -35.40 18.89 1.22
CA LYS A 100 -35.99 19.87 0.31
C LYS A 100 -35.84 21.28 0.86
#